data_AF-T1DBG2-F1
#
_entry.id   AF-T1DBG2-F1
#
_cell.length_a   1.000
_cell.length_b   1.000
_cell.length_c   1.000
_cell.angle_alpha   90.00
_cell.angle_beta   90.00
_cell.angle_gamma   90.00
#
_symmetry.space_group_name_H-M   'P 1'
#
loop_
_entity.id
_entity.type
_entity.pdbx_description
1 polymer ?
#
loop_
_entity_poly.entity_id
_entity_poly.type
_entity_poly.pdbx_seq_one_letter_code
_entity_poly.pdbx_strand_id
1 'polypeptide(L)'
;TGDMATTVYVSGNGTRWKRVAWFKPAPAVLGMKFPQETEAFAPCMARYVRIVMRTAPTPRRSPKSPFFYNAPGAVPVAARFIARNKLKSASPSFHVHEIVLHSRATVNQFEAKADFRIAPDYYALDSQLPIAPRTAVNPKDVVNLTAFMQSNGTLDWTPPPGRWVILRMGYSLEGTTNHPAPAVATGLESDKLSRADVKSYVEHYLGMFRAVTGPFGKPGSLTAMTNDSTEVGMQDWTSHMIADFERLRGYNPIPWLPALTGVVVGNRSETNKFLWDFRHTIKELVATNHYQEVQKVASADGLTTYAEALENGRPSFGDDMQMRRYTDIPMGAMWMYRPGNGPDPTYIADLKGAASVAHIYGRKLVAAESLDSVDQPWAFGPRQLKRVVDKEFLLGVNRIVIHESSEQPINRPPGLSLSFFGQMFNRLDAWAPEAGPWIRYISRCSYLLQQGHYAAQIAYFYGQAAPITGLFKNKRINVPAGYGYDFVNSNILMNRLEVKDGRLVTASGMSYRVLFLGGTSKWMTLRVLERIN
;
A
#
# COMPACT_ATOMS: atom_id res chain seq x y z
N THR A 1 -5.75 6.32 -20.08
CA THR A 1 -5.88 4.88 -20.42
C THR A 1 -6.77 4.12 -19.44
N GLY A 2 -6.79 4.40 -18.12
CA GLY A 2 -7.51 3.58 -17.11
C GLY A 2 -9.04 3.38 -17.18
N ASP A 3 -9.76 4.02 -18.11
CA ASP A 3 -11.20 3.78 -18.34
C ASP A 3 -11.48 3.00 -19.63
N MET A 4 -10.45 2.38 -20.23
CA MET A 4 -10.55 1.74 -21.54
C MET A 4 -10.32 0.24 -21.44
N ALA A 5 -11.18 -0.53 -22.11
CA ALA A 5 -10.92 -1.94 -22.38
C ALA A 5 -10.36 -2.05 -23.80
N THR A 6 -9.13 -2.54 -23.94
CA THR A 6 -8.48 -2.72 -25.24
C THR A 6 -8.40 -4.20 -25.58
N THR A 7 -8.95 -4.60 -26.72
CA THR A 7 -8.91 -5.98 -27.19
C THR A 7 -8.12 -6.07 -28.49
N VAL A 8 -7.19 -7.02 -28.56
CA VAL A 8 -6.37 -7.26 -29.76
C VAL A 8 -6.87 -8.50 -30.48
N TYR A 9 -7.11 -8.34 -31.78
CA TYR A 9 -7.48 -9.40 -32.69
C TYR A 9 -6.43 -9.54 -33.78
N VAL A 10 -6.24 -10.77 -34.25
CA VAL A 10 -5.37 -11.07 -35.39
C VAL A 10 -6.14 -11.82 -36.47
N SER A 11 -5.70 -11.67 -37.72
CA SER A 11 -6.26 -12.38 -38.86
C SER A 11 -5.18 -12.70 -39.90
N GLY A 12 -5.26 -13.89 -40.49
CA GLY A 12 -4.46 -14.25 -41.66
C GLY A 12 -5.00 -13.66 -42.97
N ASN A 13 -6.32 -13.47 -43.06
CA ASN A 13 -7.03 -13.12 -44.32
C ASN A 13 -7.86 -11.83 -44.26
N GLY A 14 -7.89 -11.15 -43.11
CA GLY A 14 -8.63 -9.89 -42.91
C GLY A 14 -10.13 -10.05 -42.61
N THR A 15 -10.69 -11.26 -42.73
CA THR A 15 -12.14 -11.51 -42.56
C THR A 15 -12.46 -12.33 -41.32
N ARG A 16 -11.63 -13.33 -40.96
CA ARG A 16 -11.78 -14.13 -39.74
C ARG A 16 -10.84 -13.60 -38.66
N TRP A 17 -11.41 -13.15 -37.54
CA TRP A 17 -10.66 -12.50 -36.46
C TRP A 17 -10.61 -13.37 -35.21
N LYS A 18 -9.41 -13.63 -34.70
CA LYS A 18 -9.19 -14.33 -33.43
C LYS A 18 -8.70 -13.33 -32.38
N ARG A 19 -9.36 -13.29 -31.22
CA ARG A 19 -8.87 -12.50 -30.08
C ARG A 19 -7.59 -13.14 -29.52
N VAL A 20 -6.54 -12.34 -29.33
CA VAL A 20 -5.26 -12.81 -28.77
C VAL A 20 -4.89 -12.16 -27.44
N ALA A 21 -5.30 -10.91 -27.21
CA ALA A 21 -5.02 -10.20 -25.96
C ALA A 21 -6.20 -9.34 -25.52
N TRP A 22 -6.28 -9.09 -24.22
CA TRP A 22 -7.27 -8.21 -23.62
C TRP A 22 -6.65 -7.44 -22.46
N PHE A 23 -6.47 -6.14 -22.67
CA PHE A 23 -6.08 -5.18 -21.65
C PHE A 23 -7.32 -4.82 -20.86
N LYS A 24 -7.38 -5.31 -19.62
CA LYS A 24 -8.47 -4.96 -18.71
C LYS A 24 -8.31 -3.49 -18.31
N PRO A 25 -9.41 -2.74 -18.17
CA PRO A 25 -9.36 -1.45 -17.50
C PRO A 25 -8.75 -1.65 -16.12
N ALA A 26 -7.55 -1.12 -15.89
CA ALA A 26 -6.96 -1.11 -14.57
C ALA A 26 -7.62 0.02 -13.77
N PRO A 27 -8.25 -0.27 -12.62
CA PRO A 27 -8.75 0.80 -11.77
C PRO A 27 -7.55 1.68 -11.38
N ALA A 28 -7.66 2.99 -11.63
CA ALA A 28 -6.68 3.93 -11.12
C ALA A 28 -6.70 3.87 -9.60
N VAL A 29 -5.64 3.36 -8.98
CA VAL A 29 -5.45 3.45 -7.53
C VAL A 29 -4.97 4.87 -7.26
N LEU A 30 -5.79 5.66 -6.54
CA LEU A 30 -5.49 7.04 -6.18
C LEU A 30 -5.06 7.96 -7.33
N GLY A 31 -5.50 7.69 -8.56
CA GLY A 31 -5.14 8.50 -9.73
C GLY A 31 -3.75 8.23 -10.32
N MET A 32 -2.96 7.32 -9.73
CA MET A 32 -1.69 6.87 -10.29
C MET A 32 -1.96 6.07 -11.57
N LYS A 33 -1.38 6.53 -12.69
CA LYS A 33 -1.50 5.89 -14.00
C LYS A 33 -0.12 5.70 -14.57
N PHE A 34 0.28 4.45 -14.78
CA PHE A 34 1.42 4.18 -15.62
C PHE A 34 1.01 4.34 -17.09
N PRO A 35 1.77 5.07 -17.92
CA PRO A 35 1.35 5.42 -19.28
C PRO A 35 1.41 4.22 -20.26
N GLN A 36 2.06 3.13 -19.84
CA GLN A 36 2.27 1.92 -20.65
C GLN A 36 1.54 0.72 -20.06
N GLU A 37 1.03 -0.14 -20.91
CA GLU A 37 0.54 -1.47 -20.52
C GLU A 37 1.04 -2.52 -21.52
N THR A 38 1.48 -3.66 -21.00
CA THR A 38 1.92 -4.79 -21.81
C THR A 38 1.08 -6.03 -21.53
N GLU A 39 0.53 -6.63 -22.59
CA GLU A 39 -0.13 -7.95 -22.52
C GLU A 39 0.67 -8.94 -23.36
N ALA A 40 1.07 -10.05 -22.72
CA ALA A 40 1.66 -11.17 -23.44
C ALA A 40 0.56 -12.13 -23.90
N PHE A 41 0.73 -12.71 -25.09
CA PHE A 41 -0.19 -13.70 -25.63
C PHE A 41 0.59 -14.83 -26.32
N ALA A 42 -0.11 -15.93 -26.64
CA ALA A 42 0.51 -17.06 -27.32
C ALA A 42 1.07 -16.63 -28.69
N PRO A 43 2.26 -17.08 -29.09
CA PRO A 43 2.83 -16.75 -30.40
C PRO A 43 1.84 -17.07 -31.53
N CYS A 44 1.71 -16.15 -32.48
CA CYS A 44 0.86 -16.33 -33.64
C CYS A 44 1.46 -15.68 -34.88
N MET A 45 1.27 -16.32 -36.04
CA MET A 45 1.53 -15.70 -37.34
C MET A 45 0.23 -15.11 -37.87
N ALA A 46 0.24 -13.83 -38.20
CA ALA A 46 -0.90 -13.14 -38.77
C ALA A 46 -0.43 -12.02 -39.70
N ARG A 47 -1.24 -11.69 -40.69
CA ARG A 47 -0.99 -10.58 -41.63
C ARG A 47 -1.65 -9.28 -41.16
N TYR A 48 -2.76 -9.38 -40.44
CA TYR A 48 -3.57 -8.25 -40.00
C TYR A 48 -3.71 -8.27 -38.48
N VAL A 49 -3.59 -7.09 -37.87
CA VAL A 49 -3.86 -6.85 -36.45
C VAL A 49 -4.94 -5.77 -36.35
N ARG A 50 -5.92 -6.01 -35.47
CA ARG A 50 -6.99 -5.05 -35.17
C ARG A 50 -7.01 -4.81 -33.67
N ILE A 51 -6.88 -3.55 -33.30
CA ILE A 51 -6.94 -3.10 -31.91
C ILE A 51 -8.28 -2.40 -31.72
N VAL A 52 -9.12 -3.00 -30.87
CA VAL A 52 -10.46 -2.49 -30.57
C VAL A 52 -10.43 -1.88 -29.19
N MET A 53 -10.45 -0.55 -29.15
CA MET A 53 -10.53 0.24 -27.93
C MET A 53 -12.00 0.57 -27.67
N ARG A 54 -12.50 0.18 -26.49
CA ARG A 54 -13.84 0.54 -26.03
C ARG A 54 -13.71 1.33 -24.76
N THR A 55 -14.49 2.39 -24.62
CA THR A 55 -14.77 2.95 -23.30
C THR A 55 -15.31 1.81 -22.45
N ALA A 56 -14.65 1.53 -21.34
CA ALA A 56 -15.27 0.70 -20.33
C ALA A 56 -16.57 1.41 -19.96
N PRO A 57 -17.71 0.69 -19.83
CA PRO A 57 -18.87 1.29 -19.21
C PRO A 57 -18.37 1.87 -17.90
N THR A 58 -18.56 3.19 -17.71
CA THR A 58 -18.23 3.84 -16.44
C THR A 58 -18.85 2.95 -15.39
N PRO A 59 -18.09 2.34 -14.46
CA PRO A 59 -18.71 1.53 -13.43
C PRO A 59 -19.78 2.44 -12.86
N ARG A 60 -21.06 2.04 -12.97
CA ARG A 60 -22.16 2.78 -12.37
C ARG A 60 -21.67 3.00 -10.96
N ARG A 61 -21.25 4.23 -10.62
CA ARG A 61 -20.99 4.59 -9.24
C ARG A 61 -22.28 4.17 -8.60
N SER A 62 -22.22 3.17 -7.74
CA SER A 62 -23.38 2.92 -6.91
C SER A 62 -23.70 4.30 -6.33
N PRO A 63 -24.95 4.72 -6.23
CA PRO A 63 -25.33 5.88 -5.42
C PRO A 63 -24.99 5.66 -3.91
N LYS A 64 -24.09 4.71 -3.64
CA LYS A 64 -23.58 4.16 -2.40
C LYS A 64 -22.06 4.27 -2.31
N SER A 65 -21.44 5.25 -2.94
CA SER A 65 -20.09 5.65 -2.53
C SER A 65 -20.20 6.18 -1.10
N PRO A 66 -19.66 5.49 -0.08
CA PRO A 66 -19.79 5.92 1.32
C PRO A 66 -19.17 7.31 1.55
N PHE A 67 -18.24 7.72 0.68
CA PHE A 67 -17.53 9.00 0.71
C PHE A 67 -18.37 10.24 0.35
N PHE A 68 -19.48 10.11 -0.39
CA PHE A 68 -20.22 11.28 -0.90
C PHE A 68 -21.67 11.19 -0.53
N TYR A 69 -21.91 11.34 0.76
CA TYR A 69 -23.23 11.62 1.25
C TYR A 69 -23.14 13.00 1.87
N ASN A 70 -24.02 13.91 1.45
CA ASN A 70 -24.02 15.27 1.97
C ASN A 70 -25.01 15.36 3.13
N ALA A 71 -24.73 16.20 4.11
CA ALA A 71 -25.76 16.62 5.04
C ALA A 71 -26.91 17.30 4.26
N PRO A 72 -28.19 17.18 4.68
CA PRO A 72 -29.29 17.88 4.04
C PRO A 72 -28.97 19.38 3.89
N GLY A 73 -29.03 19.92 2.67
CA GLY A 73 -28.70 21.31 2.36
C GLY A 73 -27.21 21.62 2.18
N ALA A 74 -26.29 20.68 2.42
CA ALA A 74 -24.87 20.90 2.18
C ALA A 74 -24.55 20.86 0.67
N VAL A 75 -23.79 21.87 0.22
CA VAL A 75 -23.24 21.91 -1.13
C VAL A 75 -22.04 20.97 -1.17
N PRO A 76 -22.03 19.90 -1.99
CA PRO A 76 -20.89 18.99 -2.05
C PRO A 76 -19.66 19.72 -2.58
N VAL A 77 -18.67 19.91 -1.71
CA VAL A 77 -17.42 20.62 -2.03
C VAL A 77 -16.39 19.61 -2.52
N ALA A 78 -16.28 18.45 -1.87
CA ALA A 78 -15.38 17.38 -2.28
C ALA A 78 -15.72 16.89 -3.70
N ALA A 79 -17.01 16.68 -3.98
CA ALA A 79 -17.43 16.26 -5.32
C ALA A 79 -17.12 17.34 -6.38
N ARG A 80 -17.22 18.64 -6.06
CA ARG A 80 -16.86 19.74 -6.95
C ARG A 80 -15.35 19.93 -7.11
N PHE A 81 -14.56 19.68 -6.07
CA PHE A 81 -13.09 19.72 -6.10
C PHE A 81 -12.53 18.56 -6.93
N ILE A 82 -13.03 17.34 -6.69
CA ILE A 82 -12.71 16.16 -7.49
C ILE A 82 -13.23 16.32 -8.92
N ALA A 83 -14.44 16.87 -9.10
CA ALA A 83 -14.95 17.17 -10.43
C ALA A 83 -14.08 18.22 -11.13
N ARG A 84 -13.62 19.29 -10.47
CA ARG A 84 -12.69 20.28 -11.06
C ARG A 84 -11.37 19.66 -11.49
N ASN A 85 -10.79 18.78 -10.68
CA ASN A 85 -9.59 18.01 -11.06
C ASN A 85 -9.87 16.96 -12.15
N LYS A 86 -11.13 16.55 -12.36
CA LYS A 86 -11.60 15.67 -13.45
C LYS A 86 -12.26 16.41 -14.64
N LEU A 87 -12.45 17.73 -14.56
CA LEU A 87 -13.14 18.58 -15.54
C LEU A 87 -12.16 19.23 -16.53
N LYS A 88 -10.91 18.76 -16.59
CA LYS A 88 -10.33 18.56 -17.93
C LYS A 88 -11.20 17.49 -18.57
N SER A 89 -12.17 17.93 -19.36
CA SER A 89 -13.18 17.12 -20.02
C SER A 89 -12.58 15.78 -20.44
N ALA A 90 -13.28 14.69 -20.11
CA ALA A 90 -13.07 13.42 -20.79
C ALA A 90 -13.36 13.67 -22.27
N SER A 91 -12.33 14.09 -23.01
CA SER A 91 -12.40 14.23 -24.43
C SER A 91 -12.76 12.84 -24.96
N PRO A 92 -13.76 12.70 -25.86
CA PRO A 92 -14.04 11.43 -26.53
C PRO A 92 -12.87 10.99 -27.42
N SER A 93 -11.85 11.86 -27.58
CA SER A 93 -10.60 11.57 -28.25
C SER A 93 -9.59 10.88 -27.33
N PHE A 94 -9.10 9.73 -27.78
CA PHE A 94 -8.02 9.01 -27.13
C PHE A 94 -6.71 9.30 -27.84
N HIS A 95 -5.69 9.72 -27.10
CA HIS A 95 -4.34 9.83 -27.61
C HIS A 95 -3.63 8.51 -27.40
N VAL A 96 -3.42 7.77 -28.49
CA VAL A 96 -2.51 6.63 -28.52
C VAL A 96 -1.16 7.16 -28.98
N HIS A 97 -0.19 7.17 -28.06
CA HIS A 97 1.16 7.62 -28.40
C HIS A 97 1.93 6.54 -29.16
N GLU A 98 1.80 5.29 -28.74
CA GLU A 98 2.56 4.18 -29.33
C GLU A 98 1.78 2.86 -29.23
N ILE A 99 1.94 2.00 -30.24
CA ILE A 99 1.55 0.59 -30.23
C ILE A 99 2.74 -0.19 -30.74
N VAL A 100 3.28 -1.09 -29.91
CA VAL A 100 4.40 -1.95 -30.28
C VAL A 100 3.98 -3.41 -30.28
N LEU A 101 4.28 -4.12 -31.37
CA LEU A 101 4.11 -5.56 -31.48
C LEU A 101 5.49 -6.21 -31.38
N HIS A 102 5.69 -7.04 -30.38
CA HIS A 102 6.96 -7.71 -30.14
C HIS A 102 6.98 -9.14 -30.69
N SER A 103 8.08 -9.51 -31.35
CA SER A 103 8.38 -10.90 -31.72
C SER A 103 9.11 -11.68 -30.62
N ARG A 104 9.71 -10.98 -29.65
CA ARG A 104 10.35 -11.57 -28.46
C ARG A 104 9.32 -12.02 -27.42
N ALA A 105 9.71 -12.92 -26.53
CA ALA A 105 8.89 -13.26 -25.38
C ALA A 105 8.89 -12.10 -24.39
N THR A 106 7.69 -11.63 -24.07
CA THR A 106 7.48 -10.53 -23.11
C THR A 106 6.81 -11.05 -21.84
N VAL A 107 7.23 -10.52 -20.70
CA VAL A 107 6.59 -10.73 -19.41
C VAL A 107 5.21 -10.09 -19.44
N ASN A 108 4.18 -10.85 -19.05
CA ASN A 108 2.82 -10.34 -19.03
C ASN A 108 2.67 -9.26 -17.95
N GLN A 109 2.16 -8.08 -18.34
CA GLN A 109 1.98 -6.93 -17.45
C GLN A 109 3.22 -6.65 -16.60
N PHE A 110 4.39 -6.64 -17.25
CA PHE A 110 5.66 -6.50 -16.55
C PHE A 110 5.75 -5.21 -15.74
N GLU A 111 5.07 -4.14 -16.19
CA GLU A 111 5.05 -2.86 -15.48
C GLU A 111 4.50 -3.02 -14.06
N ALA A 112 3.46 -3.86 -13.90
CA ALA A 112 2.97 -4.18 -12.57
C ALA A 112 3.96 -5.07 -11.81
N LYS A 113 4.45 -6.13 -12.46
CA LYS A 113 5.34 -7.11 -11.81
C LYS A 113 6.69 -6.53 -11.42
N ALA A 114 7.17 -5.50 -12.11
CA ALA A 114 8.36 -4.74 -11.80
C ALA A 114 8.09 -3.57 -10.83
N ASP A 115 6.85 -3.41 -10.38
CA ASP A 115 6.41 -2.41 -9.39
C ASP A 115 6.27 -0.97 -9.88
N PHE A 116 6.32 -0.70 -11.19
CA PHE A 116 5.93 0.61 -11.76
C PHE A 116 4.43 0.94 -11.59
N ARG A 117 3.60 -0.05 -11.26
CA ARG A 117 2.20 0.12 -10.88
C ARG A 117 1.71 -1.02 -9.99
N ILE A 118 0.68 -0.75 -9.21
CA ILE A 118 0.09 -1.76 -8.33
C ILE A 118 -0.87 -2.68 -9.07
N ALA A 119 -0.77 -3.97 -8.76
CA ALA A 119 -1.81 -4.95 -9.04
C ALA A 119 -2.53 -5.38 -7.74
N PRO A 120 -3.87 -5.50 -7.76
CA PRO A 120 -4.61 -6.03 -6.61
C PRO A 120 -4.20 -7.46 -6.24
N ASP A 121 -3.92 -8.29 -7.25
CA ASP A 121 -3.45 -9.67 -7.08
C ASP A 121 -2.40 -9.99 -8.15
N TYR A 122 -1.13 -10.07 -7.74
CA TYR A 122 -0.03 -10.40 -8.65
C TYR A 122 -0.07 -11.85 -9.13
N TYR A 123 -0.61 -12.79 -8.36
CA TYR A 123 -0.72 -14.19 -8.77
C TYR A 123 -1.73 -14.37 -9.91
N ALA A 124 -2.71 -13.47 -10.01
CA ALA A 124 -3.66 -13.46 -11.12
C ALA A 124 -3.06 -12.96 -12.44
N LEU A 125 -1.86 -12.38 -12.43
CA LEU A 125 -1.15 -11.89 -13.62
C LEU A 125 -0.25 -12.94 -14.27
N ASP A 126 -0.05 -14.08 -13.59
CA ASP A 126 0.76 -15.16 -14.11
C ASP A 126 0.02 -15.86 -15.25
N SER A 127 0.68 -15.91 -16.40
CA SER A 127 0.15 -16.55 -17.60
C SER A 127 1.04 -17.73 -17.97
N GLN A 128 0.44 -18.91 -18.10
CA GLN A 128 1.09 -20.16 -18.53
C GLN A 128 1.24 -20.20 -20.06
N LEU A 129 1.65 -19.08 -20.65
CA LEU A 129 1.76 -18.96 -22.11
C LEU A 129 3.04 -19.64 -22.61
N PRO A 130 2.98 -20.34 -23.74
CA PRO A 130 4.18 -20.92 -24.34
C PRO A 130 5.17 -19.81 -24.71
N ILE A 131 6.46 -20.12 -24.59
CA ILE A 131 7.56 -19.29 -25.07
C ILE A 131 8.00 -19.87 -26.42
N ALA A 132 8.06 -19.04 -27.46
CA ALA A 132 8.63 -19.49 -28.74
C ALA A 132 10.13 -19.76 -28.57
N PRO A 133 10.69 -20.81 -29.20
CA PRO A 133 12.11 -21.10 -29.10
C PRO A 133 12.98 -19.87 -29.42
N ARG A 134 14.05 -19.65 -28.63
CA ARG A 134 15.01 -18.54 -28.79
C ARG A 134 14.42 -17.12 -28.64
N THR A 135 13.23 -16.98 -28.05
CA THR A 135 12.62 -15.66 -27.80
C THR A 135 12.73 -15.18 -26.35
N ALA A 136 13.24 -16.03 -25.44
CA ALA A 136 13.63 -15.68 -24.08
C ALA A 136 15.16 -15.64 -23.97
N VAL A 137 15.68 -14.86 -23.02
CA VAL A 137 17.11 -14.72 -22.73
C VAL A 137 17.53 -15.80 -21.72
N ASN A 138 18.59 -16.56 -21.99
CA ASN A 138 19.16 -17.44 -20.97
C ASN A 138 19.92 -16.58 -19.95
N PRO A 139 19.68 -16.72 -18.63
CA PRO A 139 20.37 -15.92 -17.62
C PRO A 139 21.90 -16.06 -17.69
N LYS A 140 22.42 -17.20 -18.16
CA LYS A 140 23.87 -17.43 -18.31
C LYS A 140 24.51 -16.60 -19.43
N ASP A 141 23.69 -16.12 -20.38
CA ASP A 141 24.16 -15.32 -21.52
C ASP A 141 24.12 -13.82 -21.21
N VAL A 142 23.69 -13.42 -20.01
CA VAL A 142 23.69 -12.03 -19.55
C VAL A 142 25.08 -11.66 -19.05
N VAL A 143 25.71 -10.69 -19.72
CA VAL A 143 27.04 -10.18 -19.36
C VAL A 143 26.88 -8.83 -18.67
N ASN A 144 27.45 -8.67 -17.48
CA ASN A 144 27.48 -7.38 -16.79
C ASN A 144 28.57 -6.49 -17.40
N LEU A 145 28.17 -5.41 -18.06
CA LEU A 145 29.07 -4.47 -18.71
C LEU A 145 29.32 -3.18 -17.92
N THR A 146 28.85 -3.07 -16.68
CA THR A 146 28.94 -1.82 -15.90
C THR A 146 30.37 -1.29 -15.78
N ALA A 147 31.37 -2.16 -15.61
CA ALA A 147 32.78 -1.76 -15.49
C ALA A 147 33.39 -1.20 -16.79
N PHE A 148 32.76 -1.45 -17.94
CA PHE A 148 33.21 -0.97 -19.26
C PHE A 148 32.56 0.36 -19.66
N MET A 149 31.60 0.85 -18.87
CA MET A 149 30.89 2.09 -19.12
C MET A 149 31.70 3.29 -18.61
N GLN A 150 32.11 4.17 -19.52
CA GLN A 150 32.87 5.37 -19.20
C GLN A 150 31.94 6.50 -18.72
N SER A 151 32.49 7.42 -17.92
CA SER A 151 31.75 8.57 -17.38
C SER A 151 31.20 9.51 -18.47
N ASN A 152 31.84 9.54 -19.64
CA ASN A 152 31.40 10.31 -20.81
C ASN A 152 30.24 9.66 -21.60
N GLY A 153 29.76 8.49 -21.18
CA GLY A 153 28.66 7.79 -21.85
C GLY A 153 29.10 6.76 -22.91
N THR A 154 30.39 6.61 -23.20
CA THR A 154 30.90 5.61 -24.14
C THR A 154 31.11 4.23 -23.49
N LEU A 155 31.03 3.15 -24.28
CA LEU A 155 31.19 1.78 -23.82
C LEU A 155 32.45 1.17 -24.44
N ASP A 156 33.43 0.82 -23.61
CA ASP A 156 34.68 0.19 -24.03
C ASP A 156 34.59 -1.34 -23.88
N TRP A 157 33.93 -1.99 -24.82
CA TRP A 157 33.71 -3.44 -24.77
C TRP A 157 33.90 -4.07 -26.16
N THR A 158 34.70 -5.14 -26.21
CA THR A 158 34.87 -5.97 -27.40
C THR A 158 33.92 -7.17 -27.33
N PRO A 159 32.77 -7.16 -28.02
CA PRO A 159 31.81 -8.26 -27.97
C PRO A 159 32.33 -9.52 -28.66
N PRO A 160 32.01 -10.72 -28.15
CA PRO A 160 32.14 -11.95 -28.92
C PRO A 160 31.28 -11.91 -30.20
N PRO A 161 31.62 -12.70 -31.24
CA PRO A 161 30.83 -12.75 -32.48
C PRO A 161 29.35 -13.05 -32.22
N GLY A 162 28.47 -12.27 -32.83
CA GLY A 162 27.02 -12.41 -32.68
C GLY A 162 26.29 -11.08 -32.67
N ARG A 163 24.98 -11.12 -32.47
CA ARG A 163 24.15 -9.93 -32.28
C ARG A 163 23.84 -9.77 -30.80
N TRP A 164 24.26 -8.66 -30.24
CA TRP A 164 24.05 -8.32 -28.84
C TRP A 164 22.99 -7.23 -28.69
N VAL A 165 22.23 -7.30 -27.60
CA VAL A 165 21.39 -6.21 -27.12
C VAL A 165 22.10 -5.60 -25.92
N ILE A 166 22.48 -4.33 -26.03
CA ILE A 166 23.00 -3.57 -24.89
C ILE A 166 21.82 -2.98 -24.14
N LEU A 167 21.63 -3.41 -22.90
CA LEU A 167 20.63 -2.84 -22.00
C LEU A 167 21.31 -1.90 -20.99
N ARG A 168 21.20 -0.59 -21.24
CA ARG A 168 21.65 0.43 -20.27
C ARG A 168 20.51 0.75 -19.32
N MET A 169 20.64 0.32 -18.06
CA MET A 169 19.67 0.62 -17.01
C MET A 169 20.15 1.81 -16.17
N GLY A 170 19.20 2.60 -15.71
CA GLY A 170 19.40 3.71 -14.78
C GLY A 170 18.11 3.94 -14.01
N TYR A 171 18.11 4.90 -13.09
CA TYR A 171 16.93 5.32 -12.35
C TYR A 171 16.82 6.85 -12.40
N SER A 172 15.61 7.34 -12.17
CA SER A 172 15.29 8.76 -12.05
C SER A 172 14.31 8.98 -10.91
N LEU A 173 14.00 10.24 -10.61
CA LEU A 173 13.02 10.59 -9.59
C LEU A 173 11.60 10.25 -10.07
N GLU A 174 10.77 9.71 -9.18
CA GLU A 174 9.32 9.60 -9.38
C GLU A 174 8.66 10.99 -9.39
N GLY A 175 9.21 11.92 -8.61
CA GLY A 175 8.76 13.32 -8.55
C GLY A 175 7.62 13.59 -7.57
N THR A 176 7.25 12.61 -6.75
CA THR A 176 6.28 12.79 -5.66
C THR A 176 6.83 13.71 -4.58
N THR A 177 5.94 14.54 -4.02
CA THR A 177 6.26 15.51 -2.98
C THR A 177 5.35 15.34 -1.78
N ASN A 178 5.81 15.79 -0.61
CA ASN A 178 4.97 15.83 0.58
C ASN A 178 3.74 16.72 0.36
N HIS A 179 2.62 16.38 0.99
CA HIS A 179 1.38 17.11 0.84
C HIS A 179 0.42 16.91 2.03
N PRO A 180 -0.44 17.90 2.33
CA PRO A 180 -0.42 19.27 1.83
C PRO A 180 0.63 20.13 2.58
N ALA A 181 1.40 20.94 1.85
CA ALA A 181 2.33 21.91 2.43
C ALA A 181 2.35 23.20 1.60
N PRO A 182 2.70 24.37 2.18
CA PRO A 182 3.00 25.55 1.38
C PRO A 182 4.20 25.28 0.47
N ALA A 183 4.32 26.02 -0.63
CA ALA A 183 5.38 25.80 -1.63
C ALA A 183 6.80 25.82 -1.01
N VAL A 184 7.04 26.68 -0.02
CA VAL A 184 8.34 26.77 0.68
C VAL A 184 8.69 25.56 1.55
N ALA A 185 7.69 24.74 1.92
CA ALA A 185 7.84 23.52 2.71
C ALA A 185 7.45 22.26 1.91
N THR A 186 7.34 22.39 0.58
CA THR A 186 7.07 21.28 -0.34
C THR A 186 8.37 20.87 -1.00
N GLY A 187 8.73 19.61 -0.85
CA GLY A 187 9.93 19.01 -1.44
C GLY A 187 9.67 17.57 -1.83
N LEU A 188 10.68 16.95 -2.46
CA LEU A 188 10.61 15.55 -2.87
C LEU A 188 10.46 14.65 -1.65
N GLU A 189 9.66 13.61 -1.80
CA GLU A 189 9.63 12.50 -0.87
C GLU A 189 11.02 11.84 -0.78
N SER A 190 11.45 11.49 0.44
CA SER A 190 12.69 10.74 0.65
C SER A 190 12.63 9.35 0.00
N ASP A 191 13.78 8.79 -0.39
CA ASP A 191 13.89 7.41 -0.83
C ASP A 191 13.53 6.47 0.35
N LYS A 192 12.36 5.83 0.28
CA LYS A 192 11.83 4.96 1.34
C LYS A 192 12.56 3.63 1.46
N LEU A 193 13.31 3.25 0.42
CA LEU A 193 14.11 2.04 0.36
C LEU A 193 15.54 2.29 0.86
N SER A 194 15.98 3.54 1.03
CA SER A 194 17.30 3.91 1.52
C SER A 194 17.26 4.31 3.00
N ARG A 195 17.93 3.52 3.85
CA ARG A 195 18.01 3.84 5.30
C ARG A 195 18.68 5.19 5.54
N ALA A 196 19.74 5.50 4.78
CA ALA A 196 20.51 6.72 4.96
C ALA A 196 19.67 7.96 4.62
N ASP A 197 18.90 7.91 3.53
CA ASP A 197 18.08 9.04 3.08
C ASP A 197 16.89 9.27 4.01
N VAL A 198 16.23 8.21 4.48
CA VAL A 198 15.19 8.33 5.51
C VAL A 198 15.75 8.92 6.79
N LYS A 199 16.88 8.41 7.27
CA LYS A 199 17.51 8.92 8.49
C LYS A 199 17.81 10.42 8.37
N SER A 200 18.47 10.82 7.29
CA SER A 200 18.80 12.22 7.03
C SER A 200 17.56 13.12 7.00
N TYR A 201 16.48 12.67 6.34
CA TYR A 201 15.21 13.39 6.31
C TYR A 201 14.62 13.57 7.72
N VAL A 202 14.50 12.49 8.51
CA VAL A 202 13.85 12.55 9.83
C VAL A 202 14.69 13.36 10.82
N GLU A 203 16.02 13.21 10.81
CA GLU A 203 16.92 14.00 11.66
C GLU A 203 16.81 15.49 11.34
N HIS A 204 16.76 15.85 10.05
CA HIS A 204 16.57 17.24 9.64
C HIS A 204 15.20 17.78 10.06
N TYR A 205 14.13 17.02 9.80
CA TYR A 205 12.76 17.39 10.16
C TYR A 205 12.61 17.62 11.66
N LEU A 206 13.04 16.67 12.48
CA LEU A 206 13.02 16.79 13.93
C LEU A 206 13.95 17.92 14.43
N GLY A 207 15.08 18.15 13.76
CA GLY A 207 15.96 19.28 14.02
C GLY A 207 15.25 20.64 13.92
N MET A 208 14.38 20.83 12.91
CA MET A 208 13.59 22.05 12.77
C MET A 208 12.63 22.26 13.94
N PHE A 209 11.92 21.21 14.38
CA PHE A 209 11.02 21.29 15.53
C PHE A 209 11.78 21.54 16.83
N ARG A 210 12.95 20.92 16.99
CA ARG A 210 13.81 21.10 18.17
C ARG A 210 14.32 22.53 18.29
N ALA A 211 14.64 23.17 17.17
CA ALA A 211 15.09 24.57 17.15
C ALA A 211 14.02 25.54 17.69
N VAL A 212 12.73 25.20 17.57
CA VAL A 212 11.62 26.03 18.02
C VAL A 212 11.13 25.64 19.41
N THR A 213 11.00 24.34 19.68
CA THR A 213 10.34 23.82 20.90
C THR A 213 11.32 23.41 22.01
N GLY A 214 12.61 23.33 21.70
CA GLY A 214 13.62 22.77 22.60
C GLY A 214 13.62 21.24 22.61
N PRO A 215 14.19 20.61 23.65
CA PRO A 215 14.23 19.16 23.78
C PRO A 215 12.83 18.53 23.88
N PHE A 216 12.67 17.36 23.26
CA PHE A 216 11.43 16.59 23.28
C PHE A 216 11.34 15.66 24.51
N GLY A 217 10.23 14.93 24.60
CA GLY A 217 10.03 13.82 25.54
C GLY A 217 9.75 14.23 26.99
N LYS A 218 9.73 15.54 27.30
CA LYS A 218 9.42 16.07 28.63
C LYS A 218 7.96 16.56 28.72
N PRO A 219 7.35 16.55 29.92
CA PRO A 219 6.05 17.19 30.13
C PRO A 219 6.06 18.65 29.64
N GLY A 220 5.08 19.03 28.82
CA GLY A 220 5.01 20.36 28.21
C GLY A 220 5.80 20.52 26.91
N SER A 221 6.48 19.48 26.43
CA SER A 221 7.15 19.45 25.11
C SER A 221 6.47 18.47 24.14
N LEU A 222 6.97 18.38 22.91
CA LEU A 222 6.56 17.33 21.96
C LEU A 222 6.98 15.96 22.52
N THR A 223 6.03 15.02 22.56
CA THR A 223 6.23 13.68 23.16
C THR A 223 6.02 12.54 22.18
N ALA A 224 5.49 12.84 20.99
CA ALA A 224 5.23 11.82 19.98
C ALA A 224 5.41 12.37 18.56
N MET A 225 5.68 11.45 17.65
CA MET A 225 5.69 11.66 16.20
C MET A 225 4.70 10.68 15.56
N THR A 226 3.95 11.16 14.58
CA THR A 226 3.06 10.32 13.77
C THR A 226 3.68 10.14 12.39
N ASN A 227 3.76 8.90 11.93
CA ASN A 227 3.98 8.57 10.52
C ASN A 227 2.63 8.18 9.92
N ASP A 228 2.10 9.04 9.06
CA ASP A 228 0.75 8.93 8.53
C ASP A 228 0.60 7.77 7.53
N SER A 229 -0.62 7.56 6.99
CA SER A 229 -0.82 6.61 5.89
C SER A 229 0.04 6.99 4.68
N THR A 230 0.42 6.01 3.84
CA THR A 230 1.38 6.25 2.76
C THR A 230 0.80 6.11 1.34
N GLU A 231 0.77 7.24 0.63
CA GLU A 231 0.30 7.37 -0.77
C GLU A 231 1.39 7.98 -1.69
N VAL A 232 2.66 7.68 -1.42
CA VAL A 232 3.82 8.34 -2.05
C VAL A 232 4.21 7.80 -3.43
N GLY A 233 3.37 6.97 -4.04
CA GLY A 233 3.62 6.41 -5.37
C GLY A 233 4.40 5.11 -5.38
N MET A 234 4.94 4.79 -6.55
CA MET A 234 5.70 3.55 -6.78
C MET A 234 7.19 3.84 -6.74
N GLN A 235 7.90 3.13 -5.87
CA GLN A 235 9.35 3.18 -5.80
C GLN A 235 9.91 1.77 -5.91
N ASP A 236 10.54 1.47 -7.04
CA ASP A 236 11.05 0.15 -7.37
C ASP A 236 12.58 0.06 -7.33
N TRP A 237 13.29 1.17 -7.10
CA TRP A 237 14.76 1.20 -7.11
C TRP A 237 15.35 2.10 -6.03
N THR A 238 16.55 1.71 -5.57
CA THR A 238 17.44 2.50 -4.71
C THR A 238 18.90 2.17 -5.04
N SER A 239 19.84 3.03 -4.65
CA SER A 239 21.28 2.86 -4.96
C SER A 239 21.86 1.54 -4.44
N HIS A 240 21.29 1.00 -3.35
CA HIS A 240 21.73 -0.27 -2.73
C HIS A 240 20.91 -1.50 -3.16
N MET A 241 19.99 -1.37 -4.13
CA MET A 241 19.01 -2.42 -4.48
C MET A 241 19.66 -3.78 -4.78
N ILE A 242 20.75 -3.83 -5.54
CA ILE A 242 21.43 -5.10 -5.87
C ILE A 242 21.97 -5.78 -4.60
N ALA A 243 22.70 -5.04 -3.76
CA ALA A 243 23.28 -5.57 -2.53
C ALA A 243 22.21 -6.00 -1.52
N ASP A 244 21.14 -5.21 -1.39
CA ASP A 244 20.03 -5.52 -0.51
C ASP A 244 19.25 -6.75 -0.99
N PHE A 245 19.01 -6.87 -2.30
CA PHE A 245 18.40 -8.06 -2.89
C PHE A 245 19.24 -9.30 -2.62
N GLU A 246 20.54 -9.27 -2.89
CA GLU A 246 21.44 -10.41 -2.66
C GLU A 246 21.42 -10.84 -1.19
N ARG A 247 21.53 -9.88 -0.27
CA ARG A 247 21.48 -10.13 1.18
C ARG A 247 20.15 -10.74 1.62
N LEU A 248 19.04 -10.27 1.06
CA LEU A 248 17.70 -10.67 1.50
C LEU A 248 17.20 -11.94 0.81
N ARG A 249 17.56 -12.19 -0.44
CA ARG A 249 17.05 -13.29 -1.29
C ARG A 249 18.07 -14.40 -1.50
N GLY A 250 19.36 -14.13 -1.30
CA GLY A 250 20.43 -15.13 -1.32
C GLY A 250 20.98 -15.46 -2.71
N TYR A 251 20.72 -14.65 -3.73
CA TYR A 251 21.27 -14.83 -5.08
C TYR A 251 21.44 -13.49 -5.82
N ASN A 252 22.32 -13.49 -6.82
CA ASN A 252 22.63 -12.32 -7.63
C ASN A 252 21.47 -11.94 -8.58
N PRO A 253 20.89 -10.72 -8.49
CA PRO A 253 19.80 -10.28 -9.35
C PRO A 253 20.25 -9.86 -10.75
N ILE A 254 21.54 -9.58 -10.99
CA ILE A 254 22.05 -8.98 -12.23
C ILE A 254 21.62 -9.74 -13.49
N PRO A 255 21.73 -11.09 -13.57
CA PRO A 255 21.26 -11.85 -14.73
C PRO A 255 19.76 -11.70 -15.01
N TRP A 256 18.98 -11.26 -14.02
CA TRP A 256 17.52 -11.18 -14.08
C TRP A 256 16.98 -9.77 -14.26
N LEU A 257 17.81 -8.72 -14.10
CA LEU A 257 17.40 -7.33 -14.27
C LEU A 257 16.69 -7.01 -15.60
N PRO A 258 17.01 -7.66 -16.75
CA PRO A 258 16.23 -7.47 -17.97
C PRO A 258 14.72 -7.73 -17.81
N ALA A 259 14.32 -8.56 -16.85
CA ALA A 259 12.91 -8.82 -16.52
C ALA A 259 12.14 -7.56 -16.10
N LEU A 260 12.81 -6.59 -15.47
CA LEU A 260 12.22 -5.30 -15.10
C LEU A 260 11.81 -4.47 -16.33
N THR A 261 12.36 -4.78 -17.51
CA THR A 261 12.04 -4.15 -18.80
C THR A 261 11.11 -4.99 -19.67
N GLY A 262 10.51 -6.03 -19.08
CA GLY A 262 9.57 -6.92 -19.73
C GLY A 262 10.19 -8.10 -20.49
N VAL A 263 11.50 -8.30 -20.42
CA VAL A 263 12.17 -9.45 -21.06
C VAL A 263 11.90 -10.72 -20.27
N VAL A 264 11.54 -11.81 -20.93
CA VAL A 264 11.54 -13.13 -20.27
C VAL A 264 12.99 -13.63 -20.17
N VAL A 265 13.46 -13.84 -18.94
CA VAL A 265 14.76 -14.43 -18.63
C VAL A 265 14.57 -15.85 -18.11
N GLY A 266 15.27 -16.82 -18.69
CA GLY A 266 15.02 -18.25 -18.50
C GLY A 266 13.65 -18.62 -19.05
N ASN A 267 12.73 -19.00 -18.17
CA ASN A 267 11.33 -19.22 -18.50
C ASN A 267 10.38 -18.31 -17.71
N ARG A 268 9.07 -18.35 -18.04
CA ARG A 268 8.05 -17.49 -17.38
C ARG A 268 7.97 -17.73 -15.88
N SER A 269 8.08 -18.98 -15.43
CA SER A 269 8.01 -19.29 -14.01
C SER A 269 9.22 -18.72 -13.27
N GLU A 270 10.42 -18.86 -13.81
CA GLU A 270 11.64 -18.31 -13.22
C GLU A 270 11.61 -16.77 -13.20
N THR A 271 11.25 -16.15 -14.32
CA THR A 271 11.10 -14.69 -14.39
C THR A 271 10.06 -14.18 -13.39
N ASN A 272 8.89 -14.83 -13.28
CA ASN A 272 7.86 -14.42 -12.32
C ASN A 272 8.30 -14.61 -10.87
N LYS A 273 9.10 -15.65 -10.57
CA LYS A 273 9.70 -15.85 -9.24
C LYS A 273 10.68 -14.73 -8.90
N PHE A 274 11.58 -14.38 -9.83
CA PHE A 274 12.48 -13.23 -9.65
C PHE A 274 11.71 -11.93 -9.39
N LEU A 275 10.70 -11.62 -10.19
CA LEU A 275 9.88 -10.41 -10.01
C LEU A 275 9.10 -10.45 -8.68
N TRP A 276 8.70 -11.63 -8.22
CA TRP A 276 8.10 -11.80 -6.90
C TRP A 276 9.10 -11.53 -5.77
N ASP A 277 10.34 -12.02 -5.89
CA ASP A 277 11.44 -11.78 -4.94
C ASP A 277 11.84 -10.30 -4.92
N PHE A 278 11.85 -9.65 -6.09
CA PHE A 278 12.15 -8.23 -6.23
C PHE A 278 11.13 -7.37 -5.49
N ARG A 279 9.85 -7.61 -5.74
CA ARG A 279 8.76 -6.97 -4.99
C ARG A 279 8.85 -7.29 -3.49
N HIS A 280 9.14 -8.53 -3.11
CA HIS A 280 9.32 -8.87 -1.68
C HIS A 280 10.48 -8.14 -1.02
N THR A 281 11.57 -7.90 -1.77
CA THR A 281 12.71 -7.08 -1.33
C THR A 281 12.25 -5.66 -1.04
N ILE A 282 11.52 -5.02 -1.96
CA ILE A 282 10.93 -3.68 -1.77
C ILE A 282 10.08 -3.62 -0.49
N LYS A 283 9.15 -4.57 -0.31
CA LYS A 283 8.29 -4.63 0.90
C LYS A 283 9.09 -4.72 2.20
N GLU A 284 10.15 -5.52 2.23
CA GLU A 284 11.01 -5.64 3.42
C GLU A 284 11.82 -4.37 3.66
N LEU A 285 12.34 -3.75 2.60
CA LEU A 285 13.09 -2.49 2.69
C LEU A 285 12.20 -1.34 3.17
N VAL A 286 10.97 -1.19 2.68
CA VAL A 286 10.02 -0.18 3.21
C VAL A 286 9.85 -0.35 4.73
N ALA A 287 9.65 -1.58 5.21
CA ALA A 287 9.50 -1.84 6.64
C ALA A 287 10.78 -1.52 7.45
N THR A 288 11.97 -1.88 6.95
CA THR A 288 13.23 -1.75 7.71
C THR A 288 13.98 -0.44 7.53
N ASN A 289 13.86 0.20 6.38
CA ASN A 289 14.61 1.39 6.00
C ASN A 289 13.77 2.64 6.16
N HIS A 290 12.45 2.56 5.99
CA HIS A 290 11.55 3.64 6.35
C HIS A 290 11.02 3.51 7.78
N TYR A 291 10.08 2.60 8.03
CA TYR A 291 9.34 2.57 9.31
C TYR A 291 10.23 2.32 10.54
N GLN A 292 11.17 1.37 10.45
CA GLN A 292 12.10 1.12 11.56
C GLN A 292 13.04 2.31 11.80
N GLU A 293 13.50 2.97 10.73
CA GLU A 293 14.47 4.06 10.88
C GLU A 293 13.81 5.31 11.45
N VAL A 294 12.59 5.65 10.98
CA VAL A 294 11.76 6.69 11.60
C VAL A 294 11.60 6.44 13.09
N GLN A 295 11.26 5.20 13.49
CA GLN A 295 11.11 4.85 14.90
C GLN A 295 12.42 4.98 15.68
N LYS A 296 13.54 4.51 15.15
CA LYS A 296 14.84 4.62 15.82
C LYS A 296 15.24 6.06 16.06
N VAL A 297 15.12 6.93 15.05
CA VAL A 297 15.49 8.34 15.15
C VAL A 297 14.57 9.06 16.13
N ALA A 298 13.25 8.87 16.02
CA ALA A 298 12.29 9.47 16.93
C ALA A 298 12.49 9.02 18.40
N SER A 299 12.69 7.72 18.63
CA SER A 299 12.94 7.20 19.98
C SER A 299 14.27 7.66 20.57
N ALA A 300 15.31 7.88 19.76
CA ALA A 300 16.57 8.46 20.22
C ALA A 300 16.39 9.89 20.76
N ASP A 301 15.38 10.60 20.26
CA ASP A 301 14.97 11.92 20.75
C ASP A 301 13.92 11.87 21.88
N GLY A 302 13.57 10.69 22.38
CA GLY A 302 12.57 10.52 23.44
C GLY A 302 11.12 10.66 22.97
N LEU A 303 10.86 10.58 21.67
CA LEU A 303 9.51 10.59 21.11
C LEU A 303 8.92 9.17 21.05
N THR A 304 7.64 9.06 21.39
CA THR A 304 6.82 7.88 21.09
C THR A 304 6.38 7.93 19.63
N THR A 305 6.39 6.80 18.93
CA THR A 305 5.90 6.75 17.55
C THR A 305 4.48 6.19 17.44
N TYR A 306 3.64 6.91 16.70
CA TYR A 306 2.43 6.40 16.08
C TYR A 306 2.74 6.13 14.62
N ALA A 307 2.31 4.99 14.09
CA ALA A 307 2.46 4.73 12.66
C ALA A 307 1.22 4.05 12.10
N GLU A 308 0.68 4.66 11.06
CA GLU A 308 -0.26 4.04 10.17
C GLU A 308 0.46 3.14 9.15
N ALA A 309 -0.25 2.69 8.12
CA ALA A 309 0.34 1.93 7.03
C ALA A 309 -0.29 2.29 5.68
N LEU A 310 -1.11 1.40 5.14
CA LEU A 310 -1.66 1.49 3.79
C LEU A 310 -3.13 1.92 3.76
N GLU A 311 -3.84 1.80 4.88
CA GLU A 311 -5.24 2.21 5.11
C GLU A 311 -6.27 1.70 4.08
N ASN A 312 -6.25 2.29 2.88
CA ASN A 312 -7.25 2.14 1.84
C ASN A 312 -6.78 1.29 0.66
N GLY A 313 -6.90 -0.03 0.79
CA GLY A 313 -6.55 -0.98 -0.26
C GLY A 313 -5.05 -1.18 -0.39
N ARG A 314 -4.45 -0.75 -1.49
CA ARG A 314 -3.01 -0.92 -1.75
C ARG A 314 -2.50 0.31 -2.50
N PRO A 315 -2.32 1.45 -1.81
CA PRO A 315 -1.91 2.70 -2.43
C PRO A 315 -0.42 2.76 -2.78
N SER A 316 0.40 2.05 -2.00
CA SER A 316 1.86 1.95 -2.15
C SER A 316 2.29 0.49 -1.96
N PHE A 317 3.54 0.17 -2.30
CA PHE A 317 4.07 -1.17 -2.07
C PHE A 317 4.45 -1.40 -0.60
N GLY A 318 4.01 -2.53 -0.03
CA GLY A 318 4.29 -2.83 1.37
C GLY A 318 3.44 -3.97 1.93
N ASP A 319 3.70 -4.28 3.20
CA ASP A 319 2.89 -5.14 4.06
C ASP A 319 2.54 -4.37 5.31
N ASP A 320 1.26 -4.10 5.44
CA ASP A 320 0.69 -3.26 6.48
C ASP A 320 0.96 -3.76 7.90
N MET A 321 1.24 -5.06 8.11
CA MET A 321 1.76 -5.53 9.40
C MET A 321 3.27 -5.29 9.57
N GLN A 322 4.08 -5.56 8.55
CA GLN A 322 5.54 -5.32 8.64
C GLN A 322 5.87 -3.84 8.81
N MET A 323 5.14 -2.95 8.14
CA MET A 323 5.30 -1.50 8.25
C MET A 323 5.11 -1.05 9.71
N ARG A 324 4.09 -1.55 10.39
CA ARG A 324 3.78 -1.16 11.77
C ARG A 324 4.57 -1.89 12.85
N ARG A 325 5.29 -2.99 12.55
CA ARG A 325 5.88 -3.85 13.61
C ARG A 325 6.91 -3.16 14.51
N TYR A 326 7.52 -2.07 14.03
CA TYR A 326 8.56 -1.35 14.77
C TYR A 326 8.01 -0.24 15.64
N THR A 327 6.84 0.30 15.31
CA THR A 327 6.27 1.46 16.01
C THR A 327 5.85 1.13 17.45
N ASP A 328 5.79 2.14 18.29
CA ASP A 328 5.36 2.00 19.69
C ASP A 328 3.85 1.84 19.78
N ILE A 329 3.10 2.56 18.94
CA ILE A 329 1.64 2.56 18.89
C ILE A 329 1.17 2.33 17.45
N PRO A 330 0.91 1.07 17.06
CA PRO A 330 0.32 0.76 15.76
C PRO A 330 -1.01 1.48 15.59
N MET A 331 -1.20 2.10 14.44
CA MET A 331 -2.37 2.91 14.12
C MET A 331 -2.97 2.48 12.77
N GLY A 332 -4.23 2.81 12.56
CA GLY A 332 -4.94 2.69 11.29
C GLY A 332 -6.17 3.59 11.33
N ALA A 333 -7.02 3.59 10.31
CA ALA A 333 -8.13 4.55 10.25
C ALA A 333 -9.52 3.89 10.26
N MET A 334 -10.51 4.65 10.72
CA MET A 334 -11.92 4.37 10.44
C MET A 334 -12.75 5.62 10.24
N TRP A 335 -13.25 5.73 9.01
CA TRP A 335 -14.14 6.78 8.59
C TRP A 335 -15.59 6.51 9.02
N MET A 336 -16.35 7.59 9.16
CA MET A 336 -17.79 7.57 9.34
C MET A 336 -18.48 6.83 8.19
N TYR A 337 -19.32 5.86 8.55
CA TYR A 337 -20.18 5.13 7.61
C TYR A 337 -21.65 5.34 7.98
N ARG A 338 -22.63 5.03 7.14
CA ARG A 338 -24.06 5.18 7.50
C ARG A 338 -24.58 4.02 8.35
N PRO A 339 -25.60 4.25 9.21
CA PRO A 339 -26.38 3.17 9.78
C PRO A 339 -26.91 2.24 8.68
N GLY A 340 -26.76 0.93 8.84
CA GLY A 340 -27.22 -0.09 7.88
C GLY A 340 -26.21 -0.52 6.81
N ASN A 341 -25.19 0.28 6.50
CA ASN A 341 -24.18 -0.09 5.50
C ASN A 341 -22.98 -0.85 6.10
N GLY A 342 -22.65 -0.58 7.38
CA GLY A 342 -21.40 -0.99 7.99
C GLY A 342 -20.19 -0.19 7.44
N PRO A 343 -19.01 -0.31 8.07
CA PRO A 343 -17.79 0.33 7.59
C PRO A 343 -17.30 -0.30 6.28
N ASP A 344 -16.51 0.45 5.50
CA ASP A 344 -15.80 -0.10 4.35
C ASP A 344 -14.87 -1.24 4.84
N PRO A 345 -14.86 -2.41 4.18
CA PRO A 345 -14.04 -3.55 4.59
C PRO A 345 -12.54 -3.23 4.73
N THR A 346 -12.00 -2.23 4.02
CA THR A 346 -10.58 -1.84 4.16
C THR A 346 -10.26 -1.32 5.56
N TYR A 347 -11.14 -0.52 6.16
CA TYR A 347 -10.92 0.05 7.50
C TYR A 347 -11.03 -1.03 8.58
N ILE A 348 -11.91 -2.01 8.37
CA ILE A 348 -11.92 -3.21 9.23
C ILE A 348 -10.58 -3.94 9.16
N ALA A 349 -10.08 -4.16 7.95
CA ALA A 349 -8.83 -4.85 7.69
C ALA A 349 -7.63 -4.10 8.28
N ASP A 350 -7.60 -2.78 8.12
CA ASP A 350 -6.53 -1.93 8.60
C ASP A 350 -6.44 -1.93 10.13
N LEU A 351 -7.55 -1.65 10.82
CA LEU A 351 -7.59 -1.67 12.28
C LEU A 351 -7.30 -3.05 12.86
N LYS A 352 -7.76 -4.13 12.22
CA LYS A 352 -7.39 -5.49 12.63
C LYS A 352 -5.91 -5.75 12.41
N GLY A 353 -5.31 -5.24 11.34
CA GLY A 353 -3.87 -5.29 11.12
C GLY A 353 -3.08 -4.58 12.23
N ALA A 354 -3.45 -3.34 12.58
CA ALA A 354 -2.84 -2.58 13.67
C ALA A 354 -2.94 -3.33 15.01
N ALA A 355 -4.15 -3.80 15.34
CA ALA A 355 -4.40 -4.54 16.57
C ALA A 355 -3.57 -5.84 16.64
N SER A 356 -3.53 -6.62 15.56
CA SER A 356 -2.73 -7.84 15.51
C SER A 356 -1.23 -7.58 15.67
N VAL A 357 -0.71 -6.48 15.12
CA VAL A 357 0.67 -6.05 15.40
C VAL A 357 0.85 -5.77 16.89
N ALA A 358 -0.04 -4.99 17.51
CA ALA A 358 0.08 -4.67 18.93
C ALA A 358 0.04 -5.92 19.81
N HIS A 359 -0.92 -6.82 19.58
CA HIS A 359 -1.06 -8.07 20.33
C HIS A 359 0.21 -8.94 20.23
N ILE A 360 0.70 -9.20 19.02
CA ILE A 360 1.81 -10.14 18.77
C ILE A 360 3.15 -9.58 19.21
N TYR A 361 3.37 -8.26 19.06
CA TYR A 361 4.61 -7.59 19.46
C TYR A 361 4.57 -7.01 20.88
N GLY A 362 3.47 -7.21 21.61
CA GLY A 362 3.34 -6.79 23.02
C GLY A 362 3.22 -5.28 23.20
N ARG A 363 2.64 -4.57 22.23
CA ARG A 363 2.30 -3.15 22.39
C ARG A 363 0.98 -3.05 23.13
N LYS A 364 0.93 -2.21 24.16
CA LYS A 364 -0.28 -1.99 24.96
C LYS A 364 -1.37 -1.24 24.19
N LEU A 365 -0.96 -0.39 23.26
CA LEU A 365 -1.82 0.61 22.64
C LEU A 365 -2.01 0.32 21.16
N VAL A 366 -3.25 0.46 20.71
CA VAL A 366 -3.68 0.44 19.31
C VAL A 366 -4.44 1.73 19.08
N ALA A 367 -3.89 2.60 18.24
CA ALA A 367 -4.52 3.87 17.91
C ALA A 367 -5.42 3.73 16.68
N ALA A 368 -6.35 4.66 16.52
CA ALA A 368 -7.01 4.87 15.24
C ALA A 368 -7.17 6.36 14.89
N GLU A 369 -6.91 6.74 13.65
CA GLU A 369 -7.50 7.94 13.06
C GLU A 369 -9.00 7.70 12.97
N SER A 370 -9.76 8.45 13.77
CA SER A 370 -11.13 8.09 14.11
C SER A 370 -12.10 9.15 13.63
N LEU A 371 -13.19 8.69 13.00
CA LEU A 371 -14.40 9.46 12.70
C LEU A 371 -14.27 10.43 11.53
N ASP A 372 -13.31 10.23 10.63
CA ASP A 372 -13.23 10.97 9.37
C ASP A 372 -14.56 11.02 8.63
N SER A 373 -14.88 12.17 8.06
CA SER A 373 -16.08 12.31 7.26
C SER A 373 -15.86 13.28 6.12
N VAL A 374 -16.65 13.17 5.06
CA VAL A 374 -16.56 14.02 3.86
C VAL A 374 -17.91 14.62 3.56
N ASP A 375 -17.94 15.91 3.24
CA ASP A 375 -19.13 16.67 2.84
C ASP A 375 -20.30 16.58 3.87
N GLN A 376 -19.99 16.37 5.16
CA GLN A 376 -20.96 16.27 6.27
C GLN A 376 -20.75 17.38 7.32
N PRO A 377 -20.88 18.67 6.94
CA PRO A 377 -20.56 19.79 7.81
C PRO A 377 -21.47 19.85 9.04
N TRP A 378 -20.87 19.77 10.24
CA TRP A 378 -21.54 19.83 11.55
C TRP A 378 -22.74 18.88 11.70
N ALA A 379 -22.70 17.73 11.03
CA ALA A 379 -23.82 16.79 10.95
C ALA A 379 -23.86 15.75 12.08
N PHE A 380 -22.89 15.77 13.00
CA PHE A 380 -22.67 14.70 13.96
C PHE A 380 -22.66 15.22 15.40
N GLY A 381 -23.32 14.46 16.28
CA GLY A 381 -23.10 14.53 17.72
C GLY A 381 -22.81 13.13 18.29
N PRO A 382 -22.59 13.01 19.61
CA PRO A 382 -22.16 11.75 20.23
C PRO A 382 -23.02 10.54 19.89
N ARG A 383 -24.34 10.72 19.70
CA ARG A 383 -25.26 9.64 19.32
C ARG A 383 -24.88 8.98 17.98
N GLN A 384 -24.45 9.76 17.00
CA GLN A 384 -24.04 9.28 15.68
C GLN A 384 -22.62 8.69 15.71
N LEU A 385 -21.73 9.30 16.50
CA LEU A 385 -20.32 8.91 16.62
C LEU A 385 -20.15 7.58 17.38
N LYS A 386 -20.97 7.34 18.40
CA LYS A 386 -20.86 6.19 19.32
C LYS A 386 -20.67 4.86 18.59
N ARG A 387 -21.48 4.56 17.57
CA ARG A 387 -21.41 3.25 16.88
C ARG A 387 -20.10 3.04 16.10
N VAL A 388 -19.44 4.12 15.66
CA VAL A 388 -18.19 4.01 14.91
C VAL A 388 -17.05 3.75 15.88
N VAL A 389 -16.98 4.52 16.97
CA VAL A 389 -16.04 4.27 18.08
C VAL A 389 -16.24 2.88 18.70
N ASP A 390 -17.49 2.44 18.93
CA ASP A 390 -17.77 1.09 19.43
C ASP A 390 -17.25 0.03 18.47
N LYS A 391 -17.35 0.28 17.16
CA LYS A 391 -16.82 -0.62 16.14
C LYS A 391 -15.29 -0.65 16.16
N GLU A 392 -14.63 0.49 16.32
CA GLU A 392 -13.18 0.57 16.49
C GLU A 392 -12.72 -0.25 17.71
N PHE A 393 -13.37 -0.05 18.86
CA PHE A 393 -13.13 -0.83 20.08
C PHE A 393 -13.29 -2.33 19.86
N LEU A 394 -14.36 -2.77 19.18
CA LEU A 394 -14.57 -4.18 18.84
C LEU A 394 -13.51 -4.76 17.90
N LEU A 395 -12.81 -3.91 17.15
CA LEU A 395 -11.73 -4.35 16.25
C LEU A 395 -10.37 -4.42 16.95
N GLY A 396 -10.25 -3.89 18.17
CA GLY A 396 -9.04 -3.93 18.99
C GLY A 396 -8.39 -2.57 19.21
N VAL A 397 -8.98 -1.49 18.68
CA VAL A 397 -8.53 -0.13 19.01
C VAL A 397 -8.76 0.12 20.49
N ASN A 398 -7.83 0.78 21.15
CA ASN A 398 -7.98 1.18 22.55
C ASN A 398 -7.41 2.59 22.82
N ARG A 399 -7.10 3.34 21.76
CA ARG A 399 -6.72 4.76 21.78
C ARG A 399 -7.36 5.47 20.58
N ILE A 400 -8.42 6.21 20.84
CA ILE A 400 -9.12 6.99 19.81
C ILE A 400 -8.36 8.29 19.57
N VAL A 401 -7.97 8.56 18.32
CA VAL A 401 -7.42 9.84 17.87
C VAL A 401 -8.45 10.47 16.94
N ILE A 402 -9.24 11.41 17.45
CA ILE A 402 -10.36 11.98 16.71
C ILE A 402 -9.81 12.86 15.58
N HIS A 403 -10.08 12.48 14.33
CA HIS A 403 -9.92 13.33 13.16
C HIS A 403 -11.19 14.18 13.03
N GLU A 404 -11.17 15.50 13.19
CA GLU A 404 -10.06 16.35 13.61
C GLU A 404 -10.55 17.46 14.56
N SER A 405 -9.63 18.26 15.10
CA SER A 405 -9.94 19.39 16.00
C SER A 405 -9.24 20.66 15.50
N SER A 406 -9.76 21.22 14.40
CA SER A 406 -9.18 22.38 13.72
C SER A 406 -8.97 23.53 14.67
N GLU A 407 -7.77 24.10 14.64
CA GLU A 407 -7.43 25.28 15.44
C GLU A 407 -8.34 26.47 15.06
N GLN A 408 -8.84 27.17 16.08
CA GLN A 408 -9.78 28.28 15.91
C GLN A 408 -9.14 29.58 16.40
N PRO A 409 -8.49 30.37 15.52
CA PRO A 409 -7.76 31.56 15.92
C PRO A 409 -8.66 32.71 16.38
N ILE A 410 -9.95 32.66 16.06
CA ILE A 410 -10.95 33.65 16.45
C ILE A 410 -12.21 32.99 17.02
N ASN A 411 -12.91 33.71 17.89
CA ASN A 411 -14.15 33.24 18.53
C ASN A 411 -15.38 33.47 17.64
N ARG A 412 -15.44 32.82 16.47
CA ARG A 412 -16.56 32.98 15.52
C ARG A 412 -17.10 31.63 15.04
N PRO A 413 -18.16 31.10 15.69
CA PRO A 413 -18.82 29.87 15.24
C PRO A 413 -19.36 29.97 13.80
N PRO A 414 -19.42 28.84 13.06
CA PRO A 414 -19.02 27.50 13.51
C PRO A 414 -17.50 27.23 13.32
N GLY A 415 -16.74 28.25 12.90
CA GLY A 415 -15.28 28.19 12.82
C GLY A 415 -14.71 27.71 11.49
N LEU A 416 -13.38 27.55 11.49
CA LEU A 416 -12.61 26.87 10.46
C LEU A 416 -12.81 25.35 10.55
N SER A 417 -12.56 24.67 9.44
CA SER A 417 -12.55 23.20 9.33
C SER A 417 -11.45 22.79 8.36
N LEU A 418 -11.05 21.52 8.38
CA LEU A 418 -10.18 20.94 7.37
C LEU A 418 -10.93 20.80 6.03
N SER A 419 -11.09 21.91 5.32
CA SER A 419 -11.78 21.98 4.03
C SER A 419 -13.19 21.38 4.09
N PHE A 420 -13.41 20.23 3.44
CA PHE A 420 -14.68 19.51 3.39
C PHE A 420 -14.67 18.23 4.25
N PHE A 421 -13.60 18.03 5.02
CA PHE A 421 -13.48 16.92 5.95
C PHE A 421 -14.01 17.30 7.33
N GLY A 422 -14.54 16.30 8.03
CA GLY A 422 -14.79 16.37 9.46
C GLY A 422 -14.04 15.24 10.17
N GLN A 423 -14.18 15.08 11.48
CA GLN A 423 -15.10 15.79 12.39
C GLN A 423 -14.74 17.26 12.60
N MET A 424 -15.75 18.05 12.90
CA MET A 424 -15.58 19.43 13.37
C MET A 424 -15.47 19.46 14.90
N PHE A 425 -14.71 18.54 15.49
CA PHE A 425 -14.65 18.33 16.95
C PHE A 425 -13.72 19.35 17.60
N ASN A 426 -14.11 20.62 17.57
CA ASN A 426 -13.35 21.72 18.15
C ASN A 426 -14.24 22.56 19.10
N ARG A 427 -13.63 23.54 19.77
CA ARG A 427 -14.29 24.39 20.78
C ARG A 427 -15.47 25.24 20.28
N LEU A 428 -15.68 25.35 18.97
CA LEU A 428 -16.79 26.09 18.35
C LEU A 428 -17.92 25.19 17.83
N ASP A 429 -17.81 23.86 17.98
CA ASP A 429 -18.94 22.96 17.73
C ASP A 429 -20.09 23.28 18.70
N ALA A 430 -21.33 23.17 18.23
CA ALA A 430 -22.54 23.51 18.98
C ALA A 430 -22.67 22.75 20.30
N TRP A 431 -22.15 21.52 20.36
CA TRP A 431 -22.18 20.68 21.56
C TRP A 431 -20.81 20.59 22.28
N ALA A 432 -19.81 21.39 21.88
CA ALA A 432 -18.49 21.40 22.53
C ALA A 432 -18.55 21.66 24.05
N PRO A 433 -19.39 22.59 24.58
CA PRO A 433 -19.54 22.78 26.03
C PRO A 433 -20.00 21.51 26.78
N GLU A 434 -20.65 20.59 26.09
CA GLU A 434 -21.18 19.33 26.63
C GLU A 434 -20.40 18.09 26.14
N ALA A 435 -19.17 18.26 25.61
CA ALA A 435 -18.36 17.14 25.12
C ALA A 435 -17.80 16.23 26.24
N GLY A 436 -17.80 16.70 27.50
CA GLY A 436 -17.22 15.98 28.65
C GLY A 436 -17.74 14.53 28.84
N PRO A 437 -19.06 14.28 28.86
CA PRO A 437 -19.61 12.92 28.88
C PRO A 437 -19.12 12.02 27.74
N TRP A 438 -19.01 12.53 26.51
CA TRP A 438 -18.53 11.78 25.35
C TRP A 438 -17.06 11.36 25.52
N ILE A 439 -16.19 12.29 25.92
CA ILE A 439 -14.78 11.98 26.18
C ILE A 439 -14.64 11.02 27.36
N ARG A 440 -15.42 11.17 28.44
CA ARG A 440 -15.41 10.22 29.56
C ARG A 440 -15.83 8.81 29.14
N TYR A 441 -16.78 8.68 28.21
CA TYR A 441 -17.16 7.39 27.64
C TYR A 441 -15.96 6.73 26.93
N ILE A 442 -15.33 7.45 25.99
CA ILE A 442 -14.15 6.98 25.26
C ILE A 442 -13.04 6.58 26.23
N SER A 443 -12.72 7.43 27.21
CA SER A 443 -11.64 7.19 28.16
C SER A 443 -11.88 5.97 29.05
N ARG A 444 -13.12 5.73 29.50
CA ARG A 444 -13.46 4.56 30.31
C ARG A 444 -13.38 3.27 29.52
N CYS A 445 -13.91 3.25 28.29
CA CYS A 445 -13.79 2.10 27.40
C CYS A 445 -12.32 1.81 27.07
N SER A 446 -11.56 2.83 26.68
CA SER A 446 -10.12 2.73 26.41
C SER A 446 -9.35 2.20 27.62
N TYR A 447 -9.65 2.69 28.82
CA TYR A 447 -9.03 2.20 30.05
C TYR A 447 -9.23 0.70 30.21
N LEU A 448 -10.47 0.20 30.11
CA LEU A 448 -10.76 -1.23 30.25
C LEU A 448 -10.11 -2.07 29.14
N LEU A 449 -10.14 -1.60 27.89
CA LEU A 449 -9.57 -2.30 26.73
C LEU A 449 -8.03 -2.29 26.71
N GLN A 450 -7.39 -1.48 27.55
CA GLN A 450 -5.95 -1.48 27.77
C GLN A 450 -5.51 -2.39 28.93
N GLN A 451 -6.45 -3.06 29.60
CA GLN A 451 -6.14 -3.99 30.68
C GLN A 451 -5.93 -5.41 30.15
N GLY A 452 -5.01 -6.15 30.76
CA GLY A 452 -4.77 -7.55 30.44
C GLY A 452 -4.27 -7.80 29.02
N HIS A 453 -4.63 -8.96 28.47
CA HIS A 453 -4.24 -9.40 27.13
C HIS A 453 -5.48 -9.74 26.29
N TYR A 454 -5.41 -9.48 24.99
CA TYR A 454 -6.45 -9.88 24.05
C TYR A 454 -6.60 -11.39 24.00
N ALA A 455 -7.84 -11.89 23.98
CA ALA A 455 -8.14 -13.31 23.86
C ALA A 455 -8.55 -13.65 22.42
N ALA A 456 -7.67 -14.35 21.70
CA ALA A 456 -7.91 -14.85 20.35
C ALA A 456 -7.68 -16.36 20.25
N GLN A 457 -8.44 -17.04 19.40
CA GLN A 457 -8.30 -18.48 19.17
C GLN A 457 -7.58 -18.80 17.86
N ILE A 458 -7.56 -17.85 16.91
CA ILE A 458 -7.10 -18.09 15.54
C ILE A 458 -5.94 -17.15 15.21
N ALA A 459 -4.82 -17.73 14.79
CA ALA A 459 -3.78 -17.04 14.05
C ALA A 459 -4.11 -17.15 12.56
N TYR A 460 -4.50 -16.06 11.90
CA TYR A 460 -4.92 -16.03 10.50
C TYR A 460 -3.72 -15.69 9.61
N PHE A 461 -3.13 -16.69 8.95
CA PHE A 461 -2.08 -16.48 7.97
C PHE A 461 -2.69 -16.07 6.62
N TYR A 462 -2.43 -14.83 6.20
CA TYR A 462 -3.05 -14.26 4.98
C TYR A 462 -2.23 -14.48 3.69
N GLY A 463 -1.10 -15.20 3.78
CA GLY A 463 -0.20 -15.45 2.65
C GLY A 463 0.89 -14.40 2.51
N GLN A 464 1.46 -14.30 1.31
CA GLN A 464 2.68 -13.51 1.07
C GLN A 464 2.54 -12.45 -0.04
N ALA A 465 1.44 -12.40 -0.80
CA ALA A 465 1.36 -11.51 -1.96
C ALA A 465 0.88 -10.08 -1.68
N ALA A 466 -0.35 -9.93 -1.18
CA ALA A 466 -0.98 -8.63 -0.98
C ALA A 466 -1.11 -8.33 0.53
N PRO A 467 -1.04 -7.05 0.91
CA PRO A 467 -1.31 -6.61 2.29
C PRO A 467 -2.77 -6.87 2.67
N ILE A 468 -3.08 -6.81 3.97
CA ILE A 468 -4.40 -7.14 4.51
C ILE A 468 -5.45 -6.18 3.94
N THR A 469 -5.17 -4.88 3.94
CA THR A 469 -6.02 -3.84 3.33
C THR A 469 -6.31 -4.12 1.86
N GLY A 470 -5.30 -4.55 1.09
CA GLY A 470 -5.45 -4.92 -0.32
C GLY A 470 -6.27 -6.21 -0.53
N LEU A 471 -6.03 -7.24 0.29
CA LEU A 471 -6.72 -8.52 0.21
C LEU A 471 -8.22 -8.40 0.52
N PHE A 472 -8.55 -7.57 1.51
CA PHE A 472 -9.91 -7.46 2.05
C PHE A 472 -10.62 -6.17 1.66
N LYS A 473 -10.05 -5.33 0.78
CA LYS A 473 -10.68 -4.08 0.31
C LYS A 473 -12.16 -4.23 -0.08
N ASN A 474 -12.48 -5.31 -0.82
CA ASN A 474 -13.84 -5.60 -1.27
C ASN A 474 -14.33 -6.99 -0.83
N LYS A 475 -13.69 -7.59 0.19
CA LYS A 475 -13.99 -8.95 0.64
C LYS A 475 -14.15 -8.98 2.15
N ARG A 476 -15.06 -9.81 2.63
CA ARG A 476 -15.16 -10.08 4.06
C ARG A 476 -14.00 -10.97 4.50
N ILE A 477 -13.55 -10.77 5.73
CA ILE A 477 -12.56 -11.63 6.38
C ILE A 477 -13.28 -12.92 6.76
N ASN A 478 -12.78 -14.06 6.29
CA ASN A 478 -13.44 -15.35 6.45
C ASN A 478 -13.07 -16.00 7.79
N VAL A 479 -13.60 -15.44 8.87
CA VAL A 479 -13.47 -16.00 10.22
C VAL A 479 -14.87 -16.26 10.78
N PRO A 480 -15.16 -17.45 11.34
CA PRO A 480 -16.47 -17.76 11.91
C PRO A 480 -16.85 -16.79 13.04
N ALA A 481 -18.15 -16.49 13.16
CA ALA A 481 -18.66 -15.66 14.24
C ALA A 481 -18.37 -16.29 15.62
N GLY A 482 -18.11 -15.44 16.62
CA GLY A 482 -17.83 -15.87 17.99
C GLY A 482 -16.35 -16.15 18.30
N TYR A 483 -15.45 -16.07 17.32
CA TYR A 483 -14.02 -16.31 17.52
C TYR A 483 -13.18 -15.04 17.33
N GLY A 484 -12.28 -14.79 18.28
CA GLY A 484 -11.23 -13.78 18.15
C GLY A 484 -10.09 -14.29 17.27
N TYR A 485 -9.50 -13.40 16.49
CA TYR A 485 -8.38 -13.74 15.62
C TYR A 485 -7.39 -12.58 15.53
N ASP A 486 -6.14 -12.93 15.27
CA ASP A 486 -5.11 -12.01 14.83
C ASP A 486 -4.57 -12.42 13.47
N PHE A 487 -4.30 -11.44 12.61
CA PHE A 487 -3.54 -11.68 11.40
C PHE A 487 -2.08 -12.03 11.74
N VAL A 488 -1.52 -12.98 10.99
CA VAL A 488 -0.11 -13.33 11.06
C VAL A 488 0.47 -13.31 9.66
N ASN A 489 1.64 -12.70 9.50
CA ASN A 489 2.38 -12.71 8.25
C ASN A 489 3.53 -13.73 8.33
N SER A 490 4.24 -13.93 7.22
CA SER A 490 5.36 -14.88 7.18
C SER A 490 6.43 -14.53 8.21
N ASN A 491 6.72 -13.25 8.44
CA ASN A 491 7.71 -12.85 9.43
C ASN A 491 7.31 -13.26 10.86
N ILE A 492 6.04 -13.12 11.22
CA ILE A 492 5.49 -13.54 12.51
C ILE A 492 5.54 -15.07 12.66
N LEU A 493 5.12 -15.81 11.63
CA LEU A 493 5.20 -17.29 11.63
C LEU A 493 6.63 -17.79 11.87
N MET A 494 7.61 -17.14 11.22
CA MET A 494 9.01 -17.57 11.31
C MET A 494 9.69 -17.14 12.62
N ASN A 495 9.33 -16.00 13.21
CA ASN A 495 10.16 -15.35 14.24
C ASN A 495 9.44 -14.97 15.53
N ARG A 496 8.12 -15.21 15.63
CA ARG A 496 7.31 -14.76 16.78
C ARG A 496 6.37 -15.83 17.34
N LEU A 497 5.97 -16.79 16.51
CA LEU A 497 5.14 -17.91 16.96
C LEU A 497 6.01 -19.10 17.36
N GLU A 498 5.69 -19.68 18.51
CA GLU A 498 6.28 -20.90 19.04
C GLU A 498 5.17 -21.90 19.40
N VAL A 499 5.48 -23.20 19.41
CA VAL A 499 4.53 -24.22 19.86
C VAL A 499 4.82 -24.56 21.31
N LYS A 500 3.83 -24.36 22.18
CA LYS A 500 3.89 -24.74 23.59
C LYS A 500 2.56 -25.35 24.01
N ASP A 501 2.60 -26.53 24.62
CA ASP A 501 1.42 -27.26 25.12
C ASP A 501 0.29 -27.42 24.08
N GLY A 502 0.67 -27.69 22.82
CA GLY A 502 -0.27 -27.84 21.70
C GLY A 502 -0.91 -26.53 21.22
N ARG A 503 -0.35 -25.38 21.60
CA ARG A 503 -0.84 -24.04 21.22
C ARG A 503 0.25 -23.23 20.54
N LEU A 504 -0.15 -22.29 19.70
CA LEU A 504 0.75 -21.30 19.10
C LEU A 504 0.83 -20.08 20.01
N VAL A 505 2.01 -19.80 20.55
CA VAL A 505 2.21 -18.72 21.53
C VAL A 505 3.20 -17.67 21.02
N THR A 506 3.11 -16.47 21.57
CA THR A 506 4.09 -15.39 21.36
C THR A 506 4.72 -15.00 22.70
N ALA A 507 5.90 -14.38 22.65
CA ALA A 507 6.55 -13.83 23.85
C ALA A 507 5.71 -12.74 24.56
N SER A 508 4.77 -12.10 23.85
CA SER A 508 3.84 -11.11 24.42
C SER A 508 2.69 -11.73 25.23
N GLY A 509 2.56 -13.06 25.24
CA GLY A 509 1.51 -13.78 25.96
C GLY A 509 0.29 -14.16 25.12
N MET A 510 0.29 -13.89 23.80
CA MET A 510 -0.79 -14.35 22.92
C MET A 510 -0.75 -15.88 22.81
N SER A 511 -1.92 -16.50 22.67
CA SER A 511 -2.03 -17.96 22.65
C SER A 511 -3.19 -18.44 21.78
N TYR A 512 -2.89 -18.96 20.60
CA TYR A 512 -3.84 -19.41 19.59
C TYR A 512 -3.98 -20.93 19.57
N ARG A 513 -5.18 -21.42 19.23
CA ARG A 513 -5.48 -22.86 19.10
C ARG A 513 -5.39 -23.34 17.65
N VAL A 514 -5.60 -22.44 16.68
CA VAL A 514 -5.66 -22.77 15.26
C VAL A 514 -4.80 -21.81 14.46
N LEU A 515 -3.95 -22.34 13.58
CA LEU A 515 -3.41 -21.60 12.45
C LEU A 515 -4.37 -21.74 11.27
N PHE A 516 -4.97 -20.64 10.84
CA PHE A 516 -5.87 -20.62 9.69
C PHE A 516 -5.11 -20.14 8.44
N LEU A 517 -5.06 -20.98 7.40
CA LEU A 517 -4.44 -20.63 6.12
C LEU A 517 -5.48 -19.95 5.22
N GLY A 518 -5.45 -18.61 5.19
CA GLY A 518 -6.39 -17.79 4.43
C GLY A 518 -5.73 -16.90 3.39
N GLY A 519 -6.49 -15.95 2.86
CA GLY A 519 -5.97 -14.94 1.92
C GLY A 519 -5.34 -15.56 0.68
N THR A 520 -4.03 -15.34 0.51
CA THR A 520 -3.25 -15.85 -0.63
C THR A 520 -2.35 -17.05 -0.30
N SER A 521 -2.51 -17.64 0.89
CA SER A 521 -1.67 -18.75 1.39
C SER A 521 -1.71 -20.04 0.56
N LYS A 522 -2.64 -20.17 -0.40
CA LYS A 522 -2.58 -21.23 -1.43
C LYS A 522 -1.26 -21.22 -2.22
N TRP A 523 -0.61 -20.06 -2.29
CA TRP A 523 0.76 -19.91 -2.76
C TRP A 523 1.65 -19.58 -1.56
N MET A 524 2.68 -20.37 -1.37
CA MET A 524 3.54 -20.25 -0.21
C MET A 524 4.97 -20.62 -0.57
N THR A 525 5.94 -19.94 0.04
CA THR A 525 7.34 -20.33 -0.11
C THR A 525 7.62 -21.63 0.66
N LEU A 526 8.59 -22.40 0.17
CA LEU A 526 9.00 -23.66 0.81
C LEU A 526 9.32 -23.44 2.30
N ARG A 527 10.09 -22.39 2.62
CA ARG A 527 10.44 -22.04 4.01
C ARG A 527 9.24 -21.84 4.94
N VAL A 528 8.14 -21.27 4.45
CA VAL A 528 6.94 -21.08 5.29
C VAL A 528 6.17 -22.38 5.42
N LEU A 529 6.09 -23.19 4.35
CA LEU A 529 5.48 -24.53 4.42
C LEU A 529 6.22 -25.44 5.40
N GLU A 530 7.55 -25.45 5.36
CA GLU A 530 8.41 -26.17 6.31
C GLU A 530 8.28 -25.69 7.75
N ARG A 531 7.93 -24.41 7.97
CA ARG A 531 7.66 -23.88 9.31
C ARG A 531 6.31 -24.29 9.86
N ILE A 532 5.34 -24.52 8.98
CA ILE A 532 3.97 -24.91 9.35
C ILE A 532 3.88 -26.40 9.67
N ASN A 533 4.60 -27.23 8.90
CA ASN A 533 4.79 -28.65 9.20
C ASN A 533 5.68 -28.82 10.43
#